data_AF-A0A8X8W6T1-F1
#
_entry.id   AF-A0A8X8W6T1-F1
#
_cell.length_a   1.000
_cell.length_b   1.000
_cell.length_c   1.000
_cell.angle_alpha   90.00
_cell.angle_beta   90.00
_cell.angle_gamma   90.00
#
_symmetry.space_group_name_H-M   'P 1'
#
loop_
_entity.id
_entity.type
_entity.pdbx_description
1 polymer ?
#
loop_
_entity_poly.entity_id
_entity_poly.type
_entity_poly.pdbx_seq_one_letter_code
_entity_poly.pdbx_strand_id
1 'polypeptide(L)'
;MMKRLKPLNGCLLHLMGKRPKTILTDQDQAMSAALASKWPSTYHRLCVWHIFQNAATHLSSVFSSFKHTLAADFSRCIYDYEEESEFLDAWNKMIEKYDLKDNQWLARMFSLREKWALVYGRNTFCADIITTQRSECMNAIVKHYISYKNNIVEVFHHFQRLIDDRREKESTEDLKNAQSYPAMTFLLEILKHAAAVYTHRMFALFNEELRKAFESKIESEDEFGSSRIYKVRPFHRTKEHVVTYDSIGGKANNVTVEANTVGDVATIATDGDANESQIRGLKPKRRVTYQ
;
A
#
# COMPACT_ATOMS: atom_id res chain seq x y z
N MET A 1 -14.60 41.32 -5.35
CA MET A 1 -15.75 40.65 -4.71
C MET A 1 -15.68 39.16 -5.03
N MET A 2 -15.03 38.37 -4.17
CA MET A 2 -14.79 36.93 -4.35
C MET A 2 -16.11 36.14 -4.32
N LYS A 3 -16.48 35.50 -5.42
CA LYS A 3 -17.57 34.50 -5.44
C LYS A 3 -17.00 33.10 -5.72
N ARG A 4 -16.88 32.35 -4.62
CA ARG A 4 -17.12 30.89 -4.49
C ARG A 4 -16.44 29.96 -5.51
N LEU A 5 -15.17 29.66 -5.25
CA LEU A 5 -14.67 28.30 -5.45
C LEU A 5 -15.23 27.40 -4.32
N LYS A 6 -16.44 26.87 -4.54
CA LYS A 6 -16.88 25.61 -3.92
C LYS A 6 -16.79 24.49 -4.97
N PRO A 7 -15.62 23.90 -5.25
CA PRO A 7 -15.63 22.55 -5.82
C PRO A 7 -14.72 21.60 -5.02
N LEU A 8 -14.91 20.29 -5.20
CA LEU A 8 -14.23 19.15 -4.57
C LEU A 8 -14.74 18.66 -3.21
N ASN A 9 -14.89 19.49 -2.19
CA ASN A 9 -15.26 19.00 -0.83
C ASN A 9 -16.65 18.33 -0.77
N GLY A 10 -17.56 18.71 -1.67
CA GLY A 10 -18.91 18.13 -1.75
C GLY A 10 -18.94 16.76 -2.43
N CYS A 11 -18.14 16.53 -3.48
CA CYS A 11 -18.25 15.31 -4.29
C CYS A 11 -17.84 14.04 -3.53
N LEU A 12 -16.76 14.10 -2.73
CA LEU A 12 -16.28 12.91 -2.01
C LEU A 12 -17.23 12.45 -0.89
N LEU A 13 -17.83 13.40 -0.17
CA LEU A 13 -18.81 13.07 0.88
C LEU A 13 -20.14 12.56 0.29
N HIS A 14 -20.57 13.13 -0.84
CA HIS A 14 -21.83 12.75 -1.49
C HIS A 14 -21.74 11.39 -2.19
N LEU A 15 -20.56 11.00 -2.70
CA LEU A 15 -20.32 9.70 -3.33
C LEU A 15 -20.16 8.54 -2.33
N MET A 16 -19.69 8.81 -1.10
CA MET A 16 -19.39 7.75 -0.11
C MET A 16 -20.30 7.76 1.12
N GLY A 17 -21.17 8.76 1.28
CA GLY A 17 -22.12 8.90 2.40
C GLY A 17 -21.48 9.10 3.79
N LYS A 18 -20.17 8.91 3.92
CA LYS A 18 -19.37 9.02 5.14
C LYS A 18 -18.00 9.60 4.83
N ARG A 19 -17.43 10.26 5.83
CA ARG A 19 -16.07 10.79 5.77
C ARG A 19 -15.05 9.63 5.74
N PRO A 20 -14.05 9.64 4.84
CA PRO A 20 -13.03 8.59 4.79
C PRO A 20 -12.13 8.65 6.03
N LYS A 21 -11.77 7.47 6.55
CA LYS A 21 -10.81 7.32 7.66
C LYS A 21 -9.37 7.59 7.21
N THR A 22 -9.05 7.26 5.97
CA THR A 22 -7.71 7.41 5.37
C THR A 22 -7.84 8.00 3.97
N ILE A 23 -6.95 8.93 3.62
CA ILE A 23 -6.83 9.49 2.28
C ILE A 23 -5.37 9.41 1.84
N LEU A 24 -5.17 8.95 0.61
CA LEU A 24 -3.88 8.94 -0.07
C LEU A 24 -3.83 10.09 -1.09
N THR A 25 -2.79 10.92 -1.04
CA THR A 25 -2.53 11.93 -2.08
C THR A 25 -1.08 11.86 -2.53
N ASP A 26 -0.75 12.58 -3.61
CA ASP A 26 0.62 12.95 -3.91
C ASP A 26 1.18 13.96 -2.89
N GLN A 27 2.39 14.48 -3.14
CA GLN A 27 3.07 15.45 -2.28
C GLN A 27 2.58 16.90 -2.51
N ASP A 28 1.27 17.09 -2.73
CA ASP A 28 0.67 18.42 -2.91
C ASP A 28 0.39 19.12 -1.58
N GLN A 29 0.95 20.31 -1.42
CA GLN A 29 0.85 21.10 -0.18
C GLN A 29 -0.56 21.67 0.03
N ALA A 30 -1.24 22.08 -1.04
CA ALA A 30 -2.59 22.63 -0.95
C ALA A 30 -3.59 21.55 -0.53
N MET A 31 -3.46 20.33 -1.06
CA MET A 31 -4.22 19.16 -0.64
C MET A 31 -3.93 18.80 0.81
N SER A 32 -2.65 18.77 1.23
CA SER A 32 -2.29 18.53 2.63
C SER A 32 -2.93 19.57 3.58
N ALA A 33 -2.90 20.85 3.21
CA ALA A 33 -3.50 21.92 4.01
C ALA A 33 -5.03 21.84 4.05
N ALA A 34 -5.66 21.54 2.91
CA ALA A 34 -7.10 21.36 2.82
C ALA A 34 -7.57 20.16 3.66
N LEU A 35 -6.85 19.04 3.62
CA LEU A 35 -7.14 17.85 4.43
C LEU A 35 -6.99 18.15 5.93
N ALA A 36 -5.91 18.82 6.34
CA ALA A 36 -5.73 19.23 7.73
C ALA A 36 -6.85 20.16 8.23
N SER A 37 -7.31 21.07 7.37
CA SER A 37 -8.39 22.02 7.71
C SER A 37 -9.78 21.38 7.72
N LYS A 38 -10.10 20.55 6.73
CA LYS A 38 -11.46 20.02 6.53
C LYS A 38 -11.68 18.68 7.22
N TRP A 39 -10.64 17.85 7.30
CA TRP A 39 -10.69 16.50 7.82
C TRP A 39 -9.50 16.19 8.76
N PRO A 40 -9.39 16.89 9.91
CA PRO A 40 -8.23 16.77 10.80
C PRO A 40 -8.04 15.38 11.41
N SER A 41 -9.13 14.64 11.63
CA SER A 41 -9.10 13.24 12.12
C SER A 41 -8.97 12.17 11.02
N THR A 42 -8.65 12.53 9.78
CA THR A 42 -8.50 11.59 8.65
C THR A 42 -7.01 11.40 8.46
N TYR A 43 -6.57 10.15 8.46
CA TYR A 43 -5.18 9.82 8.23
C TYR A 43 -4.79 10.21 6.81
N HIS A 44 -3.86 11.16 6.70
CA HIS A 44 -3.31 11.59 5.43
C HIS A 44 -2.03 10.81 5.14
N ARG A 45 -2.07 9.96 4.13
CA ARG A 45 -0.92 9.20 3.64
C ARG A 45 -0.45 9.78 2.30
N LEU A 46 0.86 9.72 2.07
CA LEU A 46 1.45 10.08 0.79
C LEU A 46 1.60 8.85 -0.09
N CYS A 47 1.35 9.03 -1.38
CA CYS A 47 1.50 8.01 -2.38
C CYS A 47 2.97 7.64 -2.56
N VAL A 48 3.27 6.40 -2.21
CA VAL A 48 4.61 5.82 -2.28
C VAL A 48 5.16 5.78 -3.70
N TRP A 49 4.31 5.52 -4.70
CA TRP A 49 4.74 5.52 -6.10
C TRP A 49 5.17 6.90 -6.58
N HIS A 50 4.42 7.96 -6.26
CA HIS A 50 4.82 9.33 -6.57
C HIS A 50 6.09 9.74 -5.84
N ILE A 51 6.28 9.27 -4.61
CA ILE A 51 7.54 9.45 -3.88
C ILE A 51 8.70 8.80 -4.66
N PHE A 52 8.51 7.59 -5.17
CA PHE A 52 9.52 6.89 -5.97
C PHE A 52 9.81 7.62 -7.29
N GLN A 53 8.79 8.13 -7.98
CA GLN A 53 8.97 8.94 -9.18
C GLN A 53 9.72 10.24 -8.88
N ASN A 54 9.33 10.94 -7.81
CA ASN A 54 10.00 12.16 -7.37
C ASN A 54 11.45 11.88 -6.96
N ALA A 55 11.74 10.71 -6.38
CA ALA A 55 13.11 10.29 -6.12
C ALA A 55 13.90 10.20 -7.43
N ALA A 56 13.33 9.56 -8.46
CA ALA A 56 13.98 9.43 -9.77
C ALA A 56 14.28 10.80 -10.42
N THR A 57 13.45 11.82 -10.19
CA THR A 57 13.69 13.18 -10.70
C THR A 57 14.69 13.96 -9.85
N HIS A 58 14.55 13.93 -8.52
CA HIS A 58 15.38 14.72 -7.59
C HIS A 58 16.78 14.13 -7.39
N LEU A 59 16.95 12.83 -7.62
CA LEU A 59 18.22 12.13 -7.51
C LEU A 59 18.74 11.70 -8.89
N SER A 60 18.28 12.33 -9.98
CA SER A 60 18.57 11.91 -11.35
C SER A 60 20.06 11.81 -11.67
N SER A 61 20.88 12.71 -11.11
CA SER A 61 22.35 12.65 -11.21
C SER A 61 22.92 11.40 -10.54
N VAL A 62 22.48 11.07 -9.33
CA VAL A 62 22.92 9.91 -8.56
C VAL A 62 22.37 8.61 -9.14
N PHE A 63 21.13 8.61 -9.63
CA PHE A 63 20.55 7.53 -10.40
C PHE A 63 21.29 7.28 -11.71
N SER A 64 21.99 8.26 -12.28
CA SER A 64 22.80 8.02 -13.48
C SER A 64 24.06 7.21 -13.15
N SER A 65 24.64 7.42 -11.96
CA SER A 65 25.84 6.72 -11.49
C SER A 65 25.56 5.38 -10.81
N PHE A 66 24.41 5.24 -10.13
CA PHE A 66 24.08 4.09 -9.27
C PHE A 66 22.67 3.55 -9.52
N LYS A 67 22.20 3.60 -10.77
CA LYS A 67 20.79 3.43 -11.16
C LYS A 67 20.07 2.27 -10.49
N HIS A 68 20.70 1.09 -10.52
CA HIS A 68 20.07 -0.14 -10.05
C HIS A 68 20.15 -0.30 -8.53
N THR A 69 21.24 0.15 -7.92
CA THR A 69 21.49 -0.06 -6.49
C THR A 69 20.74 0.97 -5.65
N LEU A 70 20.71 2.25 -6.04
CA LEU A 70 19.94 3.28 -5.35
C LEU A 70 18.43 3.02 -5.45
N ALA A 71 17.94 2.63 -6.64
CA ALA A 71 16.54 2.27 -6.84
C ALA A 71 16.12 1.13 -5.92
N ALA A 72 16.95 0.09 -5.84
CA ALA A 72 16.70 -1.06 -4.98
C ALA A 72 16.72 -0.65 -3.50
N ASP A 73 17.75 0.06 -3.05
CA ASP A 73 17.90 0.47 -1.64
C ASP A 73 16.75 1.39 -1.20
N PHE A 74 16.34 2.34 -2.03
CA PHE A 74 15.20 3.21 -1.78
C PHE A 74 13.87 2.45 -1.79
N SER A 75 13.70 1.49 -2.72
CA SER A 75 12.53 0.61 -2.75
C SER A 75 12.42 -0.24 -1.48
N ARG A 76 13.54 -0.78 -0.97
CA ARG A 76 13.56 -1.53 0.29
C ARG A 76 13.11 -0.65 1.46
N CYS A 77 13.63 0.59 1.55
CA CYS A 77 13.22 1.57 2.56
C CYS A 77 11.71 1.82 2.58
N ILE A 78 11.07 1.71 1.42
CA ILE A 78 9.65 1.96 1.25
C ILE A 78 8.79 0.73 1.59
N TYR A 79 9.16 -0.45 1.11
CA TYR A 79 8.27 -1.62 1.06
C TYR A 79 8.67 -2.77 2.00
N ASP A 80 9.95 -2.89 2.35
CA ASP A 80 10.49 -4.14 2.89
C ASP A 80 10.70 -4.11 4.40
N TYR A 81 10.72 -2.91 5.00
CA TYR A 81 10.92 -2.74 6.42
C TYR A 81 9.61 -2.63 7.16
N GLU A 82 9.49 -3.47 8.19
CA GLU A 82 8.33 -3.55 9.05
C GLU A 82 8.64 -2.91 10.39
N GLU A 83 9.88 -3.01 10.88
CA GLU A 83 10.32 -2.36 12.12
C GLU A 83 10.96 -0.99 11.90
N GLU A 84 10.67 -0.07 12.82
CA GLU A 84 11.20 1.29 12.77
C GLU A 84 12.74 1.30 12.85
N SER A 85 13.33 0.47 13.72
CA SER A 85 14.78 0.38 13.86
C SER A 85 15.47 -0.08 12.58
N GLU A 86 14.94 -1.14 11.93
CA GLU A 86 15.46 -1.64 10.66
C GLU A 86 15.30 -0.61 9.54
N PHE A 87 14.15 0.09 9.49
CA PHE A 87 13.91 1.15 8.53
C PHE A 87 14.89 2.31 8.69
N LEU A 88 15.10 2.79 9.92
CA LEU A 88 16.01 3.90 10.22
C LEU A 88 17.46 3.53 9.88
N ASP A 89 17.90 2.33 10.26
CA ASP A 89 19.22 1.81 9.93
C ASP A 89 19.43 1.72 8.40
N ALA A 90 18.46 1.14 7.68
CA ALA A 90 18.53 1.03 6.24
C ALA A 90 18.52 2.38 5.52
N TRP A 91 17.70 3.32 5.99
CA TRP A 91 17.65 4.68 5.48
C TRP A 91 19.01 5.37 5.67
N ASN A 92 19.59 5.31 6.86
CA ASN A 92 20.89 5.91 7.15
C ASN A 92 22.01 5.27 6.30
N LYS A 93 22.03 3.94 6.19
CA LYS A 93 22.98 3.22 5.32
C LYS A 93 22.86 3.64 3.86
N MET A 94 21.64 3.83 3.35
CA MET A 94 21.42 4.35 2.00
C MET A 94 21.96 5.79 1.86
N ILE A 95 21.67 6.67 2.82
CA ILE A 95 22.16 8.06 2.79
C ILE A 95 23.69 8.11 2.77
N GLU A 96 24.36 7.30 3.59
CA GLU A 96 25.82 7.24 3.64
C GLU A 96 26.43 6.63 2.38
N LYS A 97 25.88 5.51 1.89
CA LYS A 97 26.39 4.78 0.73
C LYS A 97 26.44 5.62 -0.55
N TYR A 98 25.52 6.56 -0.71
CA TYR A 98 25.39 7.40 -1.91
C TYR A 98 25.73 8.87 -1.67
N ASP A 99 26.33 9.20 -0.51
CA ASP A 99 26.73 10.56 -0.12
C ASP A 99 25.58 11.59 -0.22
N LEU A 100 24.42 11.24 0.35
CA LEU A 100 23.17 12.00 0.22
C LEU A 100 22.86 12.88 1.45
N LYS A 101 23.82 13.07 2.35
CA LYS A 101 23.61 13.72 3.66
C LYS A 101 23.08 15.14 3.53
N ASP A 102 23.57 15.90 2.56
CA ASP A 102 23.17 17.31 2.34
C ASP A 102 21.98 17.46 1.37
N ASN A 103 21.35 16.37 0.97
CA ASN A 103 20.22 16.42 0.05
C ASN A 103 18.95 16.92 0.75
N GLN A 104 18.59 18.18 0.50
CA GLN A 104 17.41 18.83 1.10
C GLN A 104 16.09 18.10 0.81
N TRP A 105 15.95 17.48 -0.36
CA TRP A 105 14.74 16.75 -0.72
C TRP A 105 14.59 15.48 0.14
N LEU A 106 15.68 14.72 0.34
CA LEU A 106 15.68 13.55 1.20
C LEU A 106 15.47 13.91 2.67
N ALA A 107 16.04 15.02 3.15
CA ALA A 107 15.75 15.53 4.50
C ALA A 107 14.27 15.84 4.69
N ARG A 108 13.64 16.50 3.71
CA ARG A 108 12.20 16.76 3.71
C ARG A 108 11.39 15.46 3.65
N MET A 109 11.79 14.50 2.82
CA MET A 109 11.12 13.20 2.73
C MET A 109 11.17 12.46 4.08
N PHE A 110 12.32 12.47 4.74
CA PHE A 110 12.48 11.86 6.06
C PHE A 110 11.62 12.55 7.14
N SER A 111 11.47 13.88 7.10
CA SER A 111 10.53 14.59 8.00
C SER A 111 9.07 14.17 7.81
N LEU A 112 8.73 13.65 6.63
CA LEU A 112 7.39 13.19 6.27
C LEU A 112 7.22 11.67 6.42
N ARG A 113 8.20 10.95 6.98
CA ARG A 113 8.24 9.48 7.05
C ARG A 113 6.98 8.82 7.62
N GLU A 114 6.34 9.43 8.61
CA GLU A 114 5.08 8.93 9.18
C GLU A 114 3.93 8.86 8.15
N LYS A 115 3.97 9.72 7.13
CA LYS A 115 2.94 9.76 6.08
C LYS A 115 3.17 8.74 4.96
N TRP A 116 4.35 8.15 4.81
CA TRP A 116 4.65 7.27 3.68
C TRP A 116 5.31 5.94 4.04
N ALA A 117 6.17 5.89 5.05
CA ALA A 117 6.85 4.65 5.40
C ALA A 117 5.84 3.65 5.98
N LEU A 118 6.05 2.37 5.66
CA LEU A 118 5.15 1.28 6.05
C LEU A 118 5.13 1.09 7.57
N VAL A 119 6.29 1.22 8.21
CA VAL A 119 6.51 1.06 9.66
C VAL A 119 5.56 1.91 10.52
N TYR A 120 5.25 3.13 10.07
CA TYR A 120 4.33 4.06 10.77
C TYR A 120 2.86 3.91 10.34
N GLY A 121 2.59 3.12 9.30
CA GLY A 121 1.25 2.94 8.72
C GLY A 121 0.42 1.82 9.35
N ARG A 122 0.99 1.01 10.26
CA ARG A 122 0.37 -0.24 10.77
C ARG A 122 -0.99 -0.06 11.43
N ASN A 123 -1.22 1.07 12.08
CA ASN A 123 -2.50 1.38 12.73
C ASN A 123 -3.53 2.02 11.77
N THR A 124 -3.16 2.20 10.50
CA THR A 124 -4.00 2.83 9.49
C THR A 124 -4.39 1.81 8.43
N PHE A 125 -5.65 1.36 8.45
CA PHE A 125 -6.16 0.50 7.38
C PHE A 125 -6.18 1.27 6.05
N CYS A 126 -5.31 0.84 5.14
CA CYS A 126 -5.21 1.40 3.80
C CYS A 126 -5.80 0.49 2.73
N ALA A 127 -6.32 -0.71 3.04
CA ALA A 127 -6.89 -1.65 2.05
C ALA A 127 -5.98 -1.88 0.82
N ASP A 128 -4.68 -2.09 1.03
CA ASP A 128 -3.66 -2.15 -0.03
C ASP A 128 -3.53 -0.89 -0.93
N ILE A 129 -4.15 0.25 -0.54
CA ILE A 129 -3.96 1.58 -1.14
C ILE A 129 -2.60 2.14 -0.69
N ILE A 130 -1.53 1.47 -1.10
CA ILE A 130 -0.13 1.88 -0.89
C ILE A 130 0.44 2.38 -2.22
N THR A 131 -0.09 1.88 -3.34
CA THR A 131 0.28 2.29 -4.70
C THR A 131 -0.92 2.93 -5.40
N THR A 132 -0.67 3.91 -6.25
CA THR A 132 -1.65 4.55 -7.14
C THR A 132 -2.18 3.65 -8.23
N GLN A 133 -2.12 2.32 -8.06
CA GLN A 133 -2.69 1.36 -9.01
C GLN A 133 -4.15 1.70 -9.36
N ARG A 134 -4.90 2.39 -8.49
CA ARG A 134 -6.22 2.94 -8.81
C ARG A 134 -6.22 4.19 -9.70
N SER A 135 -5.38 5.20 -9.46
CA SER A 135 -5.39 6.41 -10.30
C SER A 135 -4.65 6.22 -11.62
N GLU A 136 -3.61 5.39 -11.66
CA GLU A 136 -2.91 5.03 -12.91
C GLU A 136 -3.72 4.08 -13.77
N CYS A 137 -4.38 3.06 -13.19
CA CYS A 137 -5.34 2.24 -13.95
C CYS A 137 -6.48 3.12 -14.46
N MET A 138 -6.98 4.07 -13.64
CA MET A 138 -8.00 5.00 -14.11
C MET A 138 -7.49 5.95 -15.18
N ASN A 139 -6.26 6.46 -15.08
CA ASN A 139 -5.65 7.32 -16.08
C ASN A 139 -5.36 6.55 -17.37
N ALA A 140 -4.90 5.30 -17.28
CA ALA A 140 -4.71 4.40 -18.42
C ALA A 140 -6.06 4.09 -19.09
N ILE A 141 -7.09 3.82 -18.30
CA ILE A 141 -8.46 3.64 -18.79
C ILE A 141 -8.94 4.92 -19.47
N VAL A 142 -8.81 6.09 -18.85
CA VAL A 142 -9.19 7.37 -19.46
C VAL A 142 -8.44 7.62 -20.78
N LYS A 143 -7.14 7.28 -20.85
CA LYS A 143 -6.33 7.36 -22.08
C LYS A 143 -6.81 6.41 -23.19
N HIS A 144 -7.56 5.35 -22.87
CA HIS A 144 -8.19 4.51 -23.90
C HIS A 144 -9.43 5.16 -24.53
N TYR A 145 -10.09 6.07 -23.82
CA TYR A 145 -11.31 6.75 -24.28
C TYR A 145 -11.02 8.16 -24.82
N ILE A 146 -9.95 8.81 -24.36
CA ILE A 146 -9.67 10.22 -24.62
C ILE A 146 -8.25 10.38 -25.18
N SER A 147 -8.13 11.17 -26.25
CA SER A 147 -6.88 11.48 -26.96
C SER A 147 -6.70 13.00 -27.11
N TYR A 148 -5.45 13.44 -27.33
CA TYR A 148 -5.13 14.85 -27.60
C TYR A 148 -5.79 15.41 -28.86
N LYS A 149 -6.29 14.53 -29.73
CA LYS A 149 -7.02 14.90 -30.95
C LYS A 149 -8.49 15.22 -30.71
N ASN A 150 -9.02 14.89 -29.54
CA ASN A 150 -10.43 15.13 -29.24
C ASN A 150 -10.68 16.60 -28.91
N ASN A 151 -11.77 17.15 -29.45
CA ASN A 151 -12.26 18.45 -28.99
C ASN A 151 -12.99 18.31 -27.64
N ILE A 152 -13.24 19.42 -26.96
CA ILE A 152 -13.83 19.40 -25.61
C ILE A 152 -15.19 18.70 -25.54
N VAL A 153 -16.02 18.79 -26.59
CA VAL A 153 -17.34 18.15 -26.64
C VAL A 153 -17.18 16.64 -26.76
N GLU A 154 -16.27 16.18 -27.62
CA GLU A 154 -15.94 14.76 -27.76
C GLU A 154 -15.37 14.17 -26.47
N VAL A 155 -14.54 14.93 -25.74
CA VAL A 155 -14.02 14.53 -24.43
C VAL A 155 -15.17 14.20 -23.47
N PHE A 156 -16.21 15.05 -23.40
CA PHE A 156 -17.36 14.79 -22.54
C PHE A 156 -18.17 13.55 -22.99
N HIS A 157 -18.37 13.36 -24.29
CA HIS A 157 -19.05 12.16 -24.80
C HIS A 157 -18.28 10.87 -24.49
N HIS A 158 -16.97 10.87 -24.69
CA HIS A 158 -16.12 9.71 -24.37
C HIS A 158 -16.04 9.46 -22.87
N PHE A 159 -16.02 10.52 -22.05
CA PHE A 159 -16.04 10.39 -20.61
C PHE A 159 -17.38 9.83 -20.09
N GLN A 160 -18.50 10.26 -20.66
CA GLN A 160 -19.81 9.69 -20.32
C GLN A 160 -19.89 8.20 -20.68
N ARG A 161 -19.42 7.83 -21.88
CA ARG A 161 -19.34 6.42 -22.29
C ARG A 161 -18.49 5.58 -21.34
N LEU A 162 -17.33 6.11 -20.91
CA LEU A 162 -16.49 5.45 -19.91
C LEU A 162 -17.25 5.19 -18.60
N ILE A 163 -18.09 6.12 -18.15
CA ILE A 163 -18.90 5.94 -16.94
C ILE A 163 -19.96 4.86 -17.17
N ASP A 164 -20.64 4.89 -18.32
CA ASP A 164 -21.72 3.96 -18.65
C ASP A 164 -21.19 2.52 -18.77
N ASP A 165 -20.08 2.31 -19.50
CA ASP A 165 -19.42 1.00 -19.61
C ASP A 165 -19.02 0.46 -18.22
N ARG A 166 -18.57 1.34 -17.31
CA ARG A 166 -18.23 0.93 -15.94
C ARG A 166 -19.45 0.54 -15.12
N ARG A 167 -20.54 1.29 -15.23
CA ARG A 167 -21.80 0.97 -14.54
C ARG A 167 -22.38 -0.33 -15.06
N GLU A 168 -22.33 -0.57 -16.36
CA GLU A 168 -22.76 -1.84 -16.95
C GLU A 168 -21.92 -3.01 -16.44
N LYS A 169 -20.59 -2.83 -16.37
CA LYS A 169 -19.68 -3.85 -15.81
C LYS A 169 -19.97 -4.11 -14.33
N GLU A 170 -20.18 -3.07 -13.53
CA GLU A 170 -20.57 -3.18 -12.12
C GLU A 170 -21.91 -3.93 -11.97
N SER A 171 -22.93 -3.53 -12.73
CA SER A 171 -24.24 -4.19 -12.73
C SER A 171 -24.17 -5.65 -13.15
N THR A 172 -23.31 -5.99 -14.12
CA THR A 172 -23.10 -7.37 -14.57
C THR A 172 -22.47 -8.21 -13.46
N GLU A 173 -21.48 -7.66 -12.75
CA GLU A 173 -20.85 -8.34 -11.61
C GLU A 173 -21.81 -8.46 -10.42
N ASP A 174 -22.62 -7.45 -10.14
CA ASP A 174 -23.65 -7.49 -9.10
C ASP A 174 -24.72 -8.55 -9.39
N LEU A 175 -25.13 -8.67 -10.65
CA LEU A 175 -26.06 -9.71 -11.09
C LEU A 175 -25.45 -11.11 -10.91
N LYS A 176 -24.18 -11.32 -11.24
CA LYS A 176 -23.47 -12.59 -10.97
C LYS A 176 -23.41 -12.89 -9.47
N ASN A 177 -23.09 -11.88 -8.66
CA ASN A 177 -23.03 -11.99 -7.20
C ASN A 177 -24.41 -12.34 -6.61
N ALA A 178 -25.50 -11.82 -7.17
CA ALA A 178 -26.86 -12.10 -6.72
C ALA A 178 -27.36 -13.49 -7.14
N GLN A 179 -26.90 -14.01 -8.28
CA GLN A 179 -27.36 -15.28 -8.84
C GLN A 179 -26.61 -16.51 -8.30
N SER A 180 -25.47 -16.31 -7.64
CA SER A 180 -24.63 -17.42 -7.22
C SER A 180 -23.89 -17.12 -5.93
N TYR A 181 -23.62 -18.15 -5.14
CA TYR A 181 -22.82 -18.04 -3.92
C TYR A 181 -21.35 -18.33 -4.25
N PRO A 182 -20.40 -17.61 -3.61
CA PRO A 182 -19.00 -17.96 -3.69
C PRO A 182 -18.77 -19.41 -3.23
N ALA A 183 -17.93 -20.15 -3.95
CA ALA A 183 -17.56 -21.50 -3.54
C ALA A 183 -16.79 -21.44 -2.21
N MET A 184 -17.38 -22.00 -1.15
CA MET A 184 -16.74 -22.09 0.16
C MET A 184 -15.91 -23.37 0.24
N THR A 185 -14.62 -23.22 0.56
CA THR A 185 -13.71 -24.36 0.78
C THR A 185 -14.00 -25.04 2.13
N PHE A 186 -14.48 -24.28 3.12
CA PHE A 186 -14.75 -24.76 4.48
C PHE A 186 -16.03 -24.13 5.07
N LEU A 187 -16.70 -24.86 5.96
CA LEU A 187 -17.93 -24.42 6.64
C LEU A 187 -17.64 -23.59 7.91
N LEU A 188 -16.83 -22.54 7.79
CA LEU A 188 -16.58 -21.61 8.89
C LEU A 188 -17.64 -20.51 8.92
N GLU A 189 -18.18 -20.19 10.10
CA GLU A 189 -19.20 -19.13 10.25
C GLU A 189 -18.71 -17.77 9.73
N ILE A 190 -17.41 -17.47 9.88
CA ILE A 190 -16.81 -16.25 9.32
C ILE A 190 -16.84 -16.23 7.78
N LEU A 191 -16.66 -17.38 7.12
CA LEU A 191 -16.75 -17.49 5.67
C LEU A 191 -18.20 -17.36 5.19
N LYS A 192 -19.16 -17.94 5.92
CA LYS A 192 -20.59 -17.76 5.62
C LYS A 192 -20.98 -16.28 5.68
N HIS A 193 -20.57 -15.59 6.75
CA HIS A 193 -20.83 -14.17 6.88
C HIS A 193 -20.15 -13.35 5.77
N ALA A 194 -18.87 -13.62 5.50
CA ALA A 194 -18.14 -12.94 4.43
C ALA A 194 -18.78 -13.16 3.06
N ALA A 195 -19.25 -14.38 2.74
CA ALA A 195 -19.93 -14.69 1.49
C ALA A 195 -21.26 -13.94 1.31
N ALA A 196 -21.94 -13.59 2.41
CA ALA A 196 -23.18 -12.82 2.37
C ALA A 196 -22.96 -11.31 2.22
N VAL A 197 -21.79 -10.80 2.62
CA VAL A 197 -21.48 -9.36 2.66
C VAL A 197 -20.60 -8.92 1.48
N TYR A 198 -19.69 -9.78 1.03
CA TYR A 198 -18.69 -9.44 0.01
C TYR A 198 -19.12 -9.88 -1.39
N THR A 199 -18.71 -9.09 -2.38
CA THR A 199 -18.71 -9.54 -3.78
C THR A 199 -17.82 -10.78 -3.92
N HIS A 200 -18.05 -11.60 -4.95
CA HIS A 200 -17.28 -12.83 -5.18
C HIS A 200 -15.77 -12.59 -5.18
N ARG A 201 -15.34 -11.50 -5.82
CA ARG A 201 -13.93 -11.09 -5.85
C ARG A 201 -13.39 -10.76 -4.47
N MET A 202 -14.13 -10.00 -3.67
CA MET A 202 -13.70 -9.62 -2.32
C MET A 202 -13.71 -10.83 -1.38
N PHE A 203 -14.68 -11.74 -1.55
CA PHE A 203 -14.70 -13.01 -0.83
C PHE A 203 -13.47 -13.87 -1.16
N ALA A 204 -13.09 -13.99 -2.43
CA ALA A 204 -11.91 -14.76 -2.82
C ALA A 204 -10.62 -14.22 -2.17
N LEU A 205 -10.45 -12.89 -2.15
CA LEU A 205 -9.33 -12.25 -1.45
C LEU A 205 -9.37 -12.52 0.06
N PHE A 206 -10.55 -12.39 0.67
CA PHE A 206 -10.73 -12.66 2.10
C PHE A 206 -10.43 -14.12 2.45
N ASN A 207 -10.93 -15.08 1.67
CA ASN A 207 -10.71 -16.51 1.88
C ASN A 207 -9.21 -16.86 1.79
N GLU A 208 -8.49 -16.26 0.84
CA GLU A 208 -7.05 -16.45 0.72
C GLU A 208 -6.26 -15.87 1.90
N GLU A 209 -6.61 -14.67 2.38
CA GLU A 209 -5.97 -14.10 3.58
C GLU A 209 -6.31 -14.90 4.84
N LEU A 210 -7.55 -15.38 4.96
CA LEU A 210 -7.96 -16.25 6.07
C LEU A 210 -7.18 -17.57 6.05
N ARG A 211 -7.00 -18.18 4.88
CA ARG A 211 -6.18 -19.39 4.70
C ARG A 211 -4.75 -19.17 5.18
N LYS A 212 -4.11 -18.07 4.75
CA LYS A 212 -2.76 -17.70 5.22
C LYS A 212 -2.69 -17.49 6.73
N ALA A 213 -3.74 -16.90 7.32
CA ALA A 213 -3.81 -16.71 8.76
C ALA A 213 -3.86 -18.05 9.50
N PHE A 214 -4.64 -19.02 9.02
CA PHE A 214 -4.68 -20.37 9.60
C PHE A 214 -3.39 -21.17 9.44
N GLU A 215 -2.64 -20.93 8.37
CA GLU A 215 -1.34 -21.56 8.14
C GLU A 215 -0.18 -20.84 8.84
N SER A 216 -0.46 -19.73 9.53
CA SER A 216 0.54 -19.04 10.36
C SER A 216 0.77 -19.81 11.65
N LYS A 217 2.02 -19.89 12.10
CA LYS A 217 2.41 -20.67 13.27
C LYS A 217 2.47 -19.79 14.50
N ILE A 218 1.75 -20.15 15.55
CA ILE A 218 1.99 -19.59 16.90
C ILE A 218 3.19 -20.32 17.50
N GLU A 219 4.20 -19.56 17.89
CA GLU A 219 5.46 -20.04 18.46
C GLU A 219 5.46 -20.04 19.98
N SER A 220 4.90 -18.99 20.57
CA SER A 220 4.70 -18.87 22.00
C SER A 220 3.44 -18.06 22.30
N GLU A 221 2.87 -18.35 23.46
CA GLU A 221 1.79 -17.59 24.07
C GLU A 221 2.22 -17.28 25.49
N ASP A 222 2.34 -16.00 25.79
CA ASP A 222 2.71 -15.48 27.11
C ASP A 222 1.55 -14.65 27.66
N GLU A 223 1.34 -14.67 28.98
CA GLU A 223 0.30 -13.89 29.65
C GLU A 223 0.92 -12.90 30.63
N PHE A 224 0.60 -11.62 30.48
CA PHE A 224 1.10 -10.53 31.31
C PHE A 224 -0.09 -9.69 31.81
N GLY A 225 -0.59 -10.03 33.01
CA GLY A 225 -1.77 -9.37 33.58
C GLY A 225 -3.03 -9.63 32.74
N SER A 226 -3.63 -8.56 32.21
CA SER A 226 -4.81 -8.65 31.32
C SER A 226 -4.47 -8.84 29.85
N SER A 227 -3.17 -8.82 29.51
CA SER A 227 -2.67 -8.88 28.15
C SER A 227 -2.12 -10.26 27.82
N ARG A 228 -2.44 -10.75 26.63
CA ARG A 228 -1.84 -11.95 26.04
C ARG A 228 -0.92 -11.54 24.92
N ILE A 229 0.26 -12.14 24.89
CA ILE A 229 1.31 -11.85 23.93
C ILE A 229 1.53 -13.12 23.11
N TYR A 230 1.29 -13.02 21.81
CA TYR A 230 1.45 -14.13 20.88
C TYR A 230 2.68 -13.87 20.01
N LYS A 231 3.61 -14.81 19.98
CA LYS A 231 4.67 -14.81 18.99
C LYS A 231 4.21 -15.64 17.79
N VAL A 232 4.02 -15.01 16.64
CA VAL A 232 3.43 -15.61 15.44
C VAL A 232 4.41 -15.53 14.29
N ARG A 233 4.67 -16.64 13.60
CA ARG A 233 5.36 -16.65 12.30
C ARG A 233 4.32 -16.70 11.18
N PRO A 234 4.16 -15.62 10.38
CA PRO A 234 3.21 -15.63 9.28
C PRO A 234 3.55 -16.66 8.21
N PHE A 235 2.53 -17.12 7.49
CA PHE A 235 2.70 -18.06 6.37
C PHE A 235 3.76 -17.59 5.36
N HIS A 236 4.74 -18.46 5.06
CA HIS A 236 5.85 -18.19 4.14
C HIS A 236 6.73 -16.97 4.49
N ARG A 237 6.69 -16.49 5.74
CA ARG A 237 7.62 -15.46 6.23
C ARG A 237 8.63 -16.06 7.20
N THR A 238 9.86 -15.58 7.12
CA THR A 238 10.94 -15.98 8.03
C THR A 238 10.91 -15.19 9.32
N LYS A 239 10.40 -13.95 9.29
CA LYS A 239 10.31 -13.07 10.46
C LYS A 239 9.13 -13.43 11.35
N GLU A 240 9.38 -13.48 12.65
CA GLU A 240 8.37 -13.66 13.71
C GLU A 240 7.74 -12.32 14.06
N HIS A 241 6.51 -12.32 14.54
CA HIS A 241 5.74 -11.12 14.87
C HIS A 241 5.16 -11.29 16.27
N VAL A 242 5.31 -10.29 17.12
CA VAL A 242 4.70 -10.28 18.46
C VAL A 242 3.38 -9.54 18.37
N VAL A 243 2.29 -10.20 18.73
CA VAL A 243 0.93 -9.65 18.71
C VAL A 243 0.44 -9.55 20.15
N THR A 244 0.13 -8.34 20.60
CA THR A 244 -0.42 -8.12 21.94
C THR A 244 -1.94 -7.95 21.88
N TYR A 245 -2.65 -8.74 22.68
CA TYR A 245 -4.09 -8.70 22.86
C TYR A 245 -4.43 -8.31 24.28
N ASP A 246 -5.06 -7.14 24.47
CA ASP A 246 -5.54 -6.70 25.79
C ASP A 246 -7.04 -6.96 25.92
N SER A 247 -7.40 -7.81 26.89
CA SER A 247 -8.76 -8.21 27.18
C SER A 247 -9.64 -7.07 27.73
N ILE A 248 -9.04 -6.03 28.31
CA ILE A 248 -9.78 -4.88 28.88
C ILE A 248 -10.24 -3.91 27.78
N GLY A 249 -9.47 -3.80 26.70
CA GLY A 249 -9.76 -2.89 25.59
C GLY A 249 -10.58 -3.50 24.45
N GLY A 250 -10.75 -4.83 24.42
CA GLY A 250 -11.33 -5.54 23.27
C GLY A 250 -10.58 -5.28 21.95
N LYS A 251 -9.31 -4.86 22.05
CA LYS A 251 -8.47 -4.46 20.92
C LYS A 251 -7.18 -5.28 20.96
N ALA A 252 -6.94 -6.05 19.90
CA ALA A 252 -5.58 -6.49 19.58
C ALA A 252 -4.81 -5.24 19.14
N ASN A 253 -4.06 -4.63 20.06
CA ASN A 253 -3.28 -3.44 19.77
C ASN A 253 -1.81 -3.83 19.70
N ASN A 254 -1.20 -3.43 18.58
CA ASN A 254 0.22 -3.48 18.27
C ASN A 254 0.73 -4.89 17.91
N VAL A 255 1.09 -5.02 16.63
CA VAL A 255 2.01 -6.05 16.16
C VAL A 255 3.40 -5.44 16.20
N THR A 256 4.24 -5.86 17.14
CA THR A 256 5.63 -5.46 17.26
C THR A 256 6.48 -6.64 16.75
N VAL A 257 7.31 -6.48 15.72
CA VAL A 257 8.23 -7.55 15.31
C VAL A 257 9.52 -7.35 16.07
N GLU A 258 9.72 -8.06 17.18
CA GLU A 258 11.02 -8.06 17.85
C GLU A 258 11.98 -8.99 17.09
N ALA A 259 13.02 -8.41 16.48
CA ALA A 259 14.11 -9.16 15.89
C ALA A 259 15.01 -9.68 17.02
N ASN A 260 14.88 -10.96 17.38
CA ASN A 260 15.89 -11.64 18.18
C ASN A 260 17.14 -11.86 17.32
N THR A 261 18.10 -10.95 17.37
CA THR A 261 19.46 -11.23 16.93
C THR A 261 20.16 -12.08 17.99
N VAL A 262 20.22 -13.38 17.77
CA VAL A 262 21.22 -14.23 18.41
C VAL A 262 22.05 -14.86 17.31
N GLY A 263 23.28 -14.35 17.17
CA GLY A 263 24.41 -14.97 16.49
C GLY A 263 24.21 -15.36 15.02
N ASP A 264 24.83 -14.65 14.10
CA ASP A 264 25.98 -15.28 13.44
C ASP A 264 26.82 -14.31 12.62
N VAL A 265 28.12 -14.59 12.70
CA VAL A 265 29.25 -13.86 12.17
C VAL A 265 29.22 -13.85 10.65
N ALA A 266 29.59 -12.70 10.09
CA ALA A 266 29.79 -12.49 8.67
C ALA A 266 30.71 -13.54 8.03
N THR A 267 30.30 -14.08 6.88
CA THR A 267 31.24 -14.60 5.90
C THR A 267 30.86 -14.07 4.52
N ILE A 268 31.68 -13.14 4.04
CA ILE A 268 31.70 -12.69 2.65
C ILE A 268 32.24 -13.85 1.82
N ALA A 269 31.52 -14.24 0.78
CA ALA A 269 32.05 -15.01 -0.33
C ALA A 269 31.60 -14.37 -1.64
N THR A 270 32.54 -13.66 -2.27
CA THR A 270 32.50 -13.25 -3.67
C THR A 270 32.87 -14.45 -4.54
N ASP A 271 32.06 -14.77 -5.55
CA ASP A 271 32.48 -14.91 -6.95
C ASP A 271 31.42 -15.60 -7.80
N GLY A 272 31.34 -15.18 -9.06
CA GLY A 272 30.90 -16.05 -10.16
C GLY A 272 29.63 -15.64 -10.89
N ASP A 273 29.79 -14.75 -11.87
CA ASP A 273 29.08 -14.69 -13.16
C ASP A 273 27.57 -14.94 -13.21
N ALA A 274 26.80 -13.88 -13.48
CA ALA A 274 25.45 -13.97 -14.02
C ALA A 274 25.32 -13.14 -15.31
N ASN A 275 25.20 -13.88 -16.41
CA ASN A 275 25.13 -13.43 -17.80
C ASN A 275 24.00 -12.43 -18.13
N GLU A 276 24.30 -11.62 -19.14
CA GLU A 276 23.57 -10.52 -19.79
C GLU A 276 22.15 -10.82 -20.36
N SER A 277 21.54 -11.97 -20.08
CA SER A 277 20.27 -12.41 -20.71
C SER A 277 19.01 -12.25 -19.84
N GLN A 278 19.10 -11.73 -18.61
CA GLN A 278 17.93 -11.46 -17.76
C GLN A 278 17.29 -10.06 -17.95
N ILE A 279 17.84 -9.25 -18.87
CA ILE A 279 17.56 -7.80 -18.97
C ILE A 279 16.20 -7.46 -19.64
N ARG A 280 15.44 -8.43 -20.15
CA ARG A 280 14.05 -8.19 -20.62
C ARG A 280 12.96 -8.40 -19.56
N GLY A 281 13.33 -8.72 -18.32
CA GLY A 281 12.42 -9.25 -17.29
C GLY A 281 12.10 -8.36 -16.10
N LEU A 282 12.49 -7.07 -16.06
CA LEU A 282 12.13 -6.16 -14.96
C LEU A 282 10.66 -5.68 -15.05
N LYS A 283 9.73 -6.65 -15.02
CA LYS A 283 8.40 -6.44 -14.46
C LYS A 283 8.50 -6.65 -12.95
N PRO A 284 7.83 -5.82 -12.12
CA PRO A 284 7.71 -6.09 -10.70
C PRO A 284 7.20 -7.52 -10.50
N LYS A 285 7.79 -8.25 -9.53
CA LYS A 285 7.46 -9.64 -9.19
C LYS A 285 5.93 -9.83 -9.30
N ARG A 286 5.53 -10.69 -10.25
CA ARG A 286 4.15 -11.04 -10.55
C ARG A 286 3.40 -11.37 -9.25
N ARG A 287 2.46 -10.53 -8.82
CA ARG A 287 1.23 -11.02 -8.17
C ARG A 287 0.39 -11.58 -9.30
N VAL A 288 -0.04 -12.83 -9.13
CA VAL A 288 -0.78 -13.62 -10.13
C VAL A 288 -1.96 -12.80 -10.65
N THR A 289 -1.93 -12.46 -11.93
CA THR A 289 -3.11 -12.03 -12.68
C THR A 289 -3.94 -13.27 -12.97
N TYR A 290 -5.06 -13.42 -12.29
CA TYR A 290 -6.13 -14.28 -12.79
C TYR A 290 -6.95 -13.46 -13.78
N GLN A 291 -7.12 -14.00 -14.99
CA GLN A 291 -8.03 -13.47 -16.01
C GLN A 291 -9.48 -13.49 -15.51
#